data_AF-A0A1R4GZ68-F1
#
_entry.id   AF-A0A1R4GZ68-F1
#
_cell.length_a   1.000
_cell.length_b   1.000
_cell.length_c   1.000
_cell.angle_alpha   90.00
_cell.angle_beta   90.00
_cell.angle_gamma   90.00
#
_symmetry.space_group_name_H-M   'P 1'
#
loop_
_entity.id
_entity.type
_entity.pdbx_description
1 polymer ?
#
loop_
_entity_poly.entity_id
_entity_poly.type
_entity_poly.pdbx_seq_one_letter_code
_entity_poly.pdbx_strand_id
1 'polypeptide(L)'
;MNLNYIDFIHPNHINIFIAAAREFNCHILVRKTGQAALSWVGKRGYTGKRADMKAKTANQNMGRYQLAGLVCSPFLHPGAFTGNRLISAYQEWSKCQHLITVPPNAMGFDDQRQPRGCRTPYLLQTNSDHKHYGCVALVDMGLLIPRYIHGDYDLYAIIPAGKAFDPNALNPLTSKLGSTMRPSSMGLQAYERLFVDNKESQLSFRVATYINNHIERTSPDLLGALMVNHGEQLNLGKSGQTFEPVLAILAKQENGQWLKILANQFEHEQFYRNL
;
A
#
# COMPACT_ATOMS: atom_id res chain seq x y z
N MET A 1 5.65 7.80 22.03
CA MET A 1 5.05 8.28 20.77
C MET A 1 3.54 8.27 20.96
N ASN A 2 2.85 9.40 20.75
CA ASN A 2 1.39 9.43 20.80
C ASN A 2 0.85 8.86 19.48
N LEU A 3 0.48 7.58 19.46
CA LEU A 3 -0.15 6.97 18.30
C LEU A 3 -1.59 7.46 18.18
N ASN A 4 -1.99 7.84 16.97
CA ASN A 4 -3.33 8.29 16.65
C ASN A 4 -3.88 7.45 15.49
N TYR A 5 -5.18 7.15 15.48
CA TYR A 5 -5.82 6.39 14.40
C TYR A 5 -5.57 6.99 13.01
N ILE A 6 -5.36 8.32 12.94
CA ILE A 6 -5.01 9.05 11.71
C ILE A 6 -3.62 8.71 11.15
N ASP A 7 -2.82 7.90 11.85
CA ASP A 7 -1.55 7.37 11.34
C ASP A 7 -1.76 6.12 10.47
N PHE A 8 -2.89 5.44 10.64
CA PHE A 8 -3.16 4.13 10.05
C PHE A 8 -4.11 4.24 8.86
N ILE A 9 -5.21 4.96 9.01
CA ILE A 9 -6.29 5.06 8.02
C ILE A 9 -6.68 6.52 7.85
N HIS A 10 -7.09 6.89 6.64
CA HIS A 10 -7.59 8.24 6.37
C HIS A 10 -8.93 8.43 7.12
N PRO A 11 -9.17 9.58 7.79
CA PRO A 11 -10.37 9.76 8.63
C PRO A 11 -11.69 9.44 7.91
N ASN A 12 -11.82 9.84 6.65
CA ASN A 12 -13.03 9.60 5.86
C ASN A 12 -13.29 8.12 5.55
N HIS A 13 -12.28 7.25 5.73
CA HIS A 13 -12.40 5.82 5.46
C HIS A 13 -12.67 5.00 6.74
N ILE A 14 -12.56 5.59 7.93
CA ILE A 14 -12.75 4.87 9.20
C ILE A 14 -14.12 4.19 9.26
N ASN A 15 -15.19 4.92 8.91
CA ASN A 15 -16.55 4.37 8.94
C ASN A 15 -16.76 3.25 7.92
N ILE A 16 -16.00 3.25 6.81
CA ILE A 16 -16.04 2.18 5.81
C ILE A 16 -15.43 0.90 6.40
N PHE A 17 -14.30 1.01 7.10
CA PHE A 17 -13.69 -0.12 7.80
C PHE A 17 -14.58 -0.66 8.91
N ILE A 18 -15.22 0.22 9.70
CA ILE A 18 -16.17 -0.19 10.73
C ILE A 18 -17.36 -0.94 10.11
N ALA A 19 -17.91 -0.42 9.00
CA ALA A 19 -18.98 -1.09 8.28
C ALA A 19 -18.56 -2.47 7.77
N ALA A 20 -17.35 -2.60 7.21
CA ALA A 20 -16.80 -3.89 6.77
C ALA A 20 -16.64 -4.88 7.94
N ALA A 21 -16.06 -4.44 9.06
CA ALA A 21 -15.86 -5.28 10.25
C ALA A 21 -17.19 -5.86 10.78
N ARG A 22 -18.25 -5.04 10.74
CA ARG A 22 -19.60 -5.46 11.14
C ARG A 22 -20.25 -6.40 10.13
N GLU A 23 -20.21 -6.04 8.84
CA GLU A 23 -20.82 -6.81 7.74
C GLU A 23 -20.29 -8.25 7.70
N PHE A 24 -18.98 -8.41 7.86
CA PHE A 24 -18.33 -9.72 7.79
C PHE A 24 -18.09 -10.35 9.17
N ASN A 25 -18.59 -9.73 10.25
CA ASN A 25 -18.41 -10.15 11.63
C ASN A 25 -16.95 -10.55 11.93
N CYS A 26 -16.01 -9.63 11.67
CA CYS A 26 -14.58 -9.84 11.81
C CYS A 26 -13.87 -8.60 12.36
N HIS A 27 -12.75 -8.81 13.04
CA HIS A 27 -11.82 -7.74 13.38
C HIS A 27 -10.84 -7.53 12.23
N ILE A 28 -10.54 -6.27 11.91
CA ILE A 28 -9.61 -5.90 10.83
C ILE A 28 -8.43 -5.19 11.48
N LEU A 29 -7.21 -5.69 11.28
CA LEU A 29 -5.98 -5.09 11.80
C LEU A 29 -5.24 -4.43 10.63
N VAL A 30 -4.89 -3.16 10.79
CA VAL A 30 -4.25 -2.35 9.74
C VAL A 30 -2.91 -1.82 10.24
N ARG A 31 -1.86 -1.96 9.43
CA ARG A 31 -0.53 -1.41 9.73
C ARG A 31 -0.51 0.10 9.51
N LYS A 32 0.54 0.74 10.01
CA LYS A 32 0.72 2.19 9.85
C LYS A 32 1.05 2.56 8.40
N THR A 33 0.12 3.19 7.69
CA THR A 33 0.36 3.79 6.37
C THR A 33 1.22 5.06 6.46
N GLY A 34 1.01 5.85 7.52
CA GLY A 34 1.75 7.08 7.81
C GLY A 34 1.10 8.35 7.25
N GLN A 35 1.11 9.42 8.05
CA GLN A 35 0.41 10.68 7.75
C GLN A 35 0.79 11.31 6.41
N ALA A 36 2.08 11.25 6.03
CA ALA A 36 2.53 11.78 4.75
C ALA A 36 1.85 11.10 3.56
N ALA A 37 1.72 9.77 3.58
CA ALA A 37 1.00 9.03 2.54
C ALA A 37 -0.52 9.31 2.62
N LEU A 38 -1.09 9.32 3.82
CA LEU A 38 -2.50 9.62 4.03
C LEU A 38 -2.92 11.01 3.53
N SER A 39 -1.99 11.97 3.53
CA SER A 39 -2.24 13.30 2.98
C SER A 39 -2.52 13.31 1.47
N TRP A 40 -2.20 12.24 0.74
CA TRP A 40 -2.46 12.09 -0.70
C TRP A 40 -3.75 11.31 -0.99
N VAL A 41 -4.28 10.58 -0.01
CA VAL A 41 -5.47 9.75 -0.18
C VAL A 41 -6.67 10.60 -0.57
N GLY A 42 -7.41 10.15 -1.59
CA GLY A 42 -8.59 10.84 -2.12
C GLY A 42 -8.29 12.08 -2.95
N LYS A 43 -7.03 12.43 -3.20
CA LYS A 43 -6.67 13.52 -4.12
C LYS A 43 -6.63 13.01 -5.56
N ARG A 44 -7.18 13.81 -6.48
CA ARG A 44 -7.12 13.54 -7.93
C ARG A 44 -5.66 13.44 -8.40
N GLY A 45 -5.36 12.43 -9.21
CA GLY A 45 -4.01 12.22 -9.75
C GLY A 45 -3.09 11.46 -8.79
N TYR A 46 -3.64 10.85 -7.75
CA TYR A 46 -2.90 10.03 -6.79
C TYR A 46 -3.62 8.69 -6.59
N THR A 47 -2.84 7.64 -6.29
CA THR A 47 -3.37 6.29 -6.07
C THR A 47 -2.54 5.54 -5.04
N GLY A 48 -3.18 4.59 -4.35
CA GLY A 48 -2.47 3.62 -3.53
C GLY A 48 -1.53 2.77 -4.37
N LYS A 49 -0.41 2.37 -3.75
CA LYS A 49 0.58 1.47 -4.35
C LYS A 49 -0.01 0.10 -4.59
N ARG A 50 0.22 -0.46 -5.79
CA ARG A 50 -0.13 -1.84 -6.09
C ARG A 50 0.87 -2.82 -5.46
N ALA A 51 0.45 -4.06 -5.29
CA ALA A 51 1.26 -5.11 -4.68
C ALA A 51 2.60 -5.39 -5.38
N ASP A 52 2.70 -5.17 -6.69
CA ASP A 52 3.90 -5.37 -7.51
C ASP A 52 4.97 -4.28 -7.28
N MET A 53 4.56 -3.08 -6.87
CA MET A 53 5.48 -2.00 -6.55
C MET A 53 5.94 -2.11 -5.09
N LYS A 54 7.12 -2.66 -4.82
CA LYS A 54 7.67 -2.75 -3.45
C LYS A 54 8.57 -1.58 -3.04
N ALA A 55 8.91 -0.69 -3.98
CA ALA A 55 9.68 0.52 -3.72
C ALA A 55 9.06 1.37 -2.59
N LYS A 56 9.93 2.05 -1.82
CA LYS A 56 9.54 2.78 -0.61
C LYS A 56 9.04 4.19 -0.94
N THR A 57 8.08 4.65 -0.14
CA THR A 57 7.69 6.06 -0.12
C THR A 57 8.74 6.91 0.60
N ALA A 58 8.99 8.12 0.13
CA ALA A 58 9.83 9.10 0.82
C ALA A 58 9.18 9.52 2.15
N ASN A 59 10.00 9.85 3.15
CA ASN A 59 9.52 10.31 4.46
C ASN A 59 9.75 11.80 4.71
N GLN A 60 10.40 12.51 3.77
CA GLN A 60 10.52 13.97 3.81
C GLN A 60 10.49 14.60 2.41
N ASN A 61 10.07 15.86 2.38
CA ASN A 61 10.18 16.72 1.20
C ASN A 61 11.62 17.21 1.04
N MET A 62 12.00 17.61 -0.18
CA MET A 62 13.35 18.08 -0.48
C MET A 62 13.29 19.43 -1.20
N GLY A 63 13.63 20.52 -0.50
CA GLY A 63 13.57 21.87 -1.05
C GLY A 63 12.17 22.16 -1.61
N ARG A 64 12.09 22.46 -2.92
CA ARG A 64 10.82 22.71 -3.63
C ARG A 64 9.99 21.45 -3.92
N TYR A 65 10.56 20.26 -3.75
CA TYR A 65 9.93 19.00 -4.16
C TYR A 65 9.03 18.43 -3.06
N GLN A 66 7.79 18.15 -3.44
CA GLN A 66 6.78 17.49 -2.62
C GLN A 66 6.91 15.97 -2.80
N LEU A 67 7.65 15.31 -1.92
CA LEU A 67 8.01 13.88 -2.05
C LEU A 67 7.41 13.03 -0.93
N ALA A 68 7.23 13.59 0.26
CA ALA A 68 6.84 12.85 1.44
C ALA A 68 5.52 12.09 1.22
N GLY A 69 5.52 10.79 1.49
CA GLY A 69 4.37 9.92 1.29
C GLY A 69 4.25 9.31 -0.11
N LEU A 70 5.03 9.75 -1.09
CA LEU A 70 5.04 9.23 -2.46
C LEU A 70 6.22 8.28 -2.71
N VAL A 71 6.02 7.28 -3.59
CA VAL A 71 7.10 6.40 -4.06
C VAL A 71 8.11 7.25 -4.85
N CYS A 72 9.36 7.29 -4.36
CA CYS A 72 10.39 8.20 -4.84
C CYS A 72 11.69 7.44 -5.11
N SER A 73 12.44 7.87 -6.13
CA SER A 73 13.76 7.32 -6.42
C SER A 73 14.79 7.76 -5.37
N PRO A 74 15.42 6.82 -4.63
CA PRO A 74 16.51 7.16 -3.73
C PRO A 74 17.79 7.58 -4.48
N PHE A 75 17.87 7.30 -5.79
CA PHE A 75 18.99 7.73 -6.62
C PHE A 75 18.90 9.21 -7.04
N LEU A 76 17.69 9.76 -7.13
CA LEU A 76 17.48 11.19 -7.42
C LEU A 76 17.35 12.02 -6.15
N HIS A 77 16.71 11.46 -5.12
CA HIS A 77 16.49 12.12 -3.84
C HIS A 77 16.86 11.20 -2.67
N PRO A 78 18.16 10.88 -2.46
CA PRO A 78 18.59 10.09 -1.31
C PRO A 78 18.23 10.80 0.01
N GLY A 79 18.33 12.13 0.00
CA GLY A 79 17.92 12.97 1.11
C GLY A 79 16.44 12.88 1.44
N ALA A 80 15.56 12.28 0.62
CA ALA A 80 14.13 12.13 0.97
C ALA A 80 13.84 10.93 1.91
N PHE A 81 14.88 10.18 2.31
CA PHE A 81 14.78 8.98 3.15
C PHE A 81 15.70 9.11 4.37
N THR A 82 15.13 9.05 5.58
CA THR A 82 15.90 9.13 6.84
C THR A 82 16.21 7.77 7.46
N GLY A 83 17.33 7.70 8.19
CA GLY A 83 17.75 6.53 8.97
C GLY A 83 17.89 5.27 8.12
N ASN A 84 17.49 4.12 8.69
CA ASN A 84 17.58 2.82 8.03
C ASN A 84 16.64 2.71 6.80
N ARG A 85 15.70 3.65 6.61
CA ARG A 85 14.80 3.64 5.46
C ARG A 85 15.55 3.81 4.15
N LEU A 86 16.63 4.60 4.12
CA LEU A 86 17.42 4.84 2.90
C LEU A 86 17.99 3.54 2.32
N ILE A 87 18.55 2.68 3.18
CA ILE A 87 19.10 1.37 2.76
C ILE A 87 17.98 0.51 2.15
N SER A 88 16.84 0.40 2.83
CA SER A 88 15.70 -0.36 2.32
C SER A 88 15.12 0.24 1.04
N ALA A 89 15.18 1.56 0.87
CA ALA A 89 14.70 2.25 -0.32
C ALA A 89 15.56 1.88 -1.53
N TYR A 90 16.89 1.88 -1.40
CA TYR A 90 17.78 1.42 -2.47
C TYR A 90 17.54 -0.04 -2.84
N GLN A 91 17.45 -0.92 -1.84
CA GLN A 91 17.23 -2.36 -2.07
C GLN A 91 15.92 -2.63 -2.79
N GLU A 92 14.81 -2.08 -2.30
CA GLU A 92 13.49 -2.30 -2.91
C GLU A 92 13.34 -1.57 -4.25
N TRP A 93 13.98 -0.42 -4.43
CA TRP A 93 14.00 0.28 -5.72
C TRP A 93 14.65 -0.58 -6.80
N SER A 94 15.85 -1.09 -6.55
CA SER A 94 16.58 -1.93 -7.51
C SER A 94 15.78 -3.15 -7.95
N LYS A 95 15.00 -3.75 -7.03
CA LYS A 95 14.09 -4.86 -7.37
C LYS A 95 12.95 -4.42 -8.28
N CYS A 96 12.45 -3.20 -8.16
CA CYS A 96 11.29 -2.70 -8.91
C CYS A 96 11.65 -1.96 -10.21
N GLN A 97 12.93 -1.70 -10.50
CA GLN A 97 13.36 -0.93 -11.68
C GLN A 97 12.77 -1.44 -12.99
N HIS A 98 12.60 -2.75 -13.12
CA HIS A 98 12.02 -3.39 -14.31
C HIS A 98 10.55 -3.03 -14.56
N LEU A 99 9.83 -2.50 -13.56
CA LEU A 99 8.45 -2.03 -13.68
C LEU A 99 8.37 -0.54 -14.05
N ILE A 100 9.48 0.20 -14.03
CA ILE A 100 9.50 1.66 -14.15
C ILE A 100 10.14 2.05 -15.48
N THR A 101 9.36 2.69 -16.35
CA THR A 101 9.86 3.34 -17.54
C THR A 101 10.45 4.69 -17.13
N VAL A 102 11.72 4.91 -17.46
CA VAL A 102 12.38 6.20 -17.29
C VAL A 102 12.28 6.95 -18.62
N PRO A 103 11.60 8.12 -18.68
CA PRO A 103 11.57 8.92 -19.89
C PRO A 103 12.99 9.25 -20.37
N PRO A 104 13.27 9.15 -21.68
CA PRO A 104 14.63 9.34 -22.21
C PRO A 104 15.09 10.81 -22.19
N ASN A 105 14.18 11.74 -21.91
CA ASN A 105 14.46 13.17 -21.87
C ASN A 105 14.29 13.73 -20.45
N ALA A 106 14.95 14.87 -20.20
CA ALA A 106 14.83 15.61 -18.95
C ALA A 106 13.47 16.33 -18.81
N MET A 107 12.58 16.23 -19.81
CA MET A 107 11.27 16.88 -19.79
C MET A 107 10.22 16.07 -19.03
N GLY A 108 10.52 14.82 -18.66
CA GLY A 108 9.61 13.97 -17.89
C GLY A 108 8.29 13.68 -18.61
N PHE A 109 7.21 13.66 -17.85
CA PHE A 109 5.85 13.49 -18.37
C PHE A 109 4.90 14.56 -17.80
N ASP A 110 3.84 14.84 -18.56
CA ASP A 110 2.72 15.69 -18.15
C ASP A 110 1.70 14.81 -17.40
N ASP A 111 1.46 15.11 -16.12
CA ASP A 111 0.54 14.33 -15.27
C ASP A 111 -0.94 14.60 -15.54
N GLN A 112 -1.26 15.49 -16.48
CA GLN A 112 -2.61 15.76 -16.99
C GLN A 112 -2.86 15.14 -18.36
N ARG A 113 -1.87 14.47 -18.96
CA ARG A 113 -1.99 13.87 -20.29
C ARG A 113 -1.60 12.40 -20.28
N GLN A 114 -2.31 11.63 -21.09
CA GLN A 114 -1.97 10.23 -21.31
C GLN A 114 -0.56 10.12 -21.92
N PRO A 115 0.36 9.41 -21.26
CA PRO A 115 1.75 9.34 -21.71
C PRO A 115 1.87 8.36 -22.88
N ARG A 116 2.83 8.62 -23.78
CA ARG A 116 3.09 7.78 -24.96
C ARG A 116 4.39 7.00 -24.80
N GLY A 117 4.44 5.79 -25.34
CA GLY A 117 5.66 4.98 -25.39
C GLY A 117 6.07 4.35 -24.05
N CYS A 118 5.15 4.26 -23.09
CA CYS A 118 5.37 3.57 -21.82
C CYS A 118 5.35 2.07 -22.05
N ARG A 119 6.43 1.38 -21.67
CA ARG A 119 6.59 -0.07 -21.88
C ARG A 119 6.33 -0.89 -20.62
N THR A 120 6.07 -0.20 -19.51
CA THR A 120 5.90 -0.78 -18.19
C THR A 120 4.74 -0.06 -17.47
N PRO A 121 4.24 -0.60 -16.34
CA PRO A 121 3.05 -0.02 -15.70
C PRO A 121 3.31 1.31 -14.98
N TYR A 122 4.58 1.71 -14.83
CA TYR A 122 4.96 2.91 -14.08
C TYR A 122 5.90 3.83 -14.87
N LEU A 123 5.84 5.13 -14.56
CA LEU A 123 6.77 6.16 -15.06
C LEU A 123 7.48 6.89 -13.93
N LEU A 124 8.75 7.21 -14.14
CA LEU A 124 9.51 8.13 -13.29
C LEU A 124 9.36 9.58 -13.79
N GLN A 125 9.03 10.52 -12.90
CA GLN A 125 9.00 11.94 -13.23
C GLN A 125 10.44 12.48 -13.27
N THR A 126 10.98 12.71 -14.47
CA THR A 126 12.35 13.21 -14.68
C THR A 126 12.44 14.72 -14.92
N ASN A 127 11.31 15.42 -14.99
CA ASN A 127 11.30 16.88 -15.10
C ASN A 127 11.71 17.51 -13.77
N SER A 128 12.90 18.11 -13.75
CA SER A 128 13.43 18.76 -12.55
C SER A 128 12.63 19.98 -12.10
N ASP A 129 11.82 20.59 -12.95
CA ASP A 129 10.92 21.70 -12.58
C ASP A 129 9.56 21.23 -12.05
N HIS A 130 9.27 19.94 -12.13
CA HIS A 130 8.05 19.38 -11.59
C HIS A 130 8.13 19.23 -10.06
N LYS A 131 7.06 19.57 -9.34
CA LYS A 131 6.98 19.43 -7.87
C LYS A 131 7.22 18.00 -7.36
N HIS A 132 7.00 17.00 -8.21
CA HIS A 132 7.19 15.58 -7.92
C HIS A 132 8.37 14.97 -8.70
N TYR A 133 9.39 15.77 -9.04
CA TYR A 133 10.64 15.26 -9.60
C TYR A 133 11.15 14.08 -8.78
N GLY A 134 11.46 12.97 -9.44
CA GLY A 134 11.91 11.72 -8.82
C GLY A 134 10.80 10.82 -8.27
N CYS A 135 9.52 11.21 -8.30
CA CYS A 135 8.40 10.34 -7.93
C CYS A 135 7.92 9.44 -9.07
N VAL A 136 7.29 8.33 -8.70
CA VAL A 136 6.72 7.35 -9.62
C VAL A 136 5.22 7.53 -9.77
N ALA A 137 4.72 7.44 -11.00
CA ALA A 137 3.30 7.42 -11.32
C ALA A 137 2.87 6.10 -11.98
N LEU A 138 1.67 5.63 -11.63
CA LEU A 138 0.97 4.55 -12.32
C LEU A 138 0.40 5.08 -13.64
N VAL A 139 0.66 4.36 -14.73
CA VAL A 139 0.18 4.71 -16.07
C VAL A 139 -0.43 3.53 -16.83
N ASP A 140 -0.20 2.30 -16.37
CA ASP A 140 -0.64 1.05 -16.99
C ASP A 140 -0.49 1.05 -18.52
N MET A 141 0.76 1.02 -18.99
CA MET A 141 1.14 1.15 -20.42
C MET A 141 0.75 2.46 -21.08
N GLY A 142 0.52 3.50 -20.29
CA GLY A 142 0.01 4.76 -20.80
C GLY A 142 -1.43 4.63 -21.28
N LEU A 143 -2.21 3.66 -20.80
CA LEU A 143 -3.67 3.65 -20.96
C LEU A 143 -4.34 4.63 -19.99
N LEU A 144 -3.64 4.98 -18.91
CA LEU A 144 -4.14 5.87 -17.88
C LEU A 144 -3.40 7.21 -17.91
N ILE A 145 -4.13 8.28 -17.56
CA ILE A 145 -3.49 9.53 -17.14
C ILE A 145 -2.63 9.21 -15.91
N PRO A 146 -1.38 9.73 -15.82
CA PRO A 146 -0.47 9.38 -14.74
C PRO A 146 -1.04 9.68 -13.35
N ARG A 147 -0.88 8.73 -12.43
CA ARG A 147 -1.26 8.92 -11.01
C ARG A 147 -0.10 8.64 -10.08
N TYR A 148 0.35 9.64 -9.33
CA TYR A 148 1.44 9.48 -8.37
C TYR A 148 1.06 8.51 -7.26
N ILE A 149 2.01 7.66 -6.90
CA ILE A 149 1.73 6.53 -6.03
C ILE A 149 2.10 6.85 -4.58
N HIS A 150 1.15 6.75 -3.67
CA HIS A 150 1.38 6.84 -2.23
C HIS A 150 1.23 5.48 -1.54
N GLY A 151 1.49 5.43 -0.23
CA GLY A 151 1.28 4.22 0.57
C GLY A 151 -0.19 3.79 0.59
N ASP A 152 -0.43 2.50 0.47
CA ASP A 152 -1.73 1.84 0.57
C ASP A 152 -2.04 1.40 2.03
N TYR A 153 -3.20 0.78 2.24
CA TYR A 153 -3.58 0.16 3.50
C TYR A 153 -3.08 -1.28 3.54
N ASP A 154 -1.94 -1.45 4.19
CA ASP A 154 -1.39 -2.76 4.51
C ASP A 154 -2.22 -3.41 5.63
N LEU A 155 -3.07 -4.38 5.27
CA LEU A 155 -3.78 -5.19 6.26
C LEU A 155 -2.78 -6.12 6.96
N TYR A 156 -2.79 -6.09 8.29
CA TYR A 156 -1.99 -6.98 9.13
C TYR A 156 -2.68 -8.35 9.28
N ALA A 157 -3.99 -8.34 9.55
CA ALA A 157 -4.81 -9.54 9.70
C ALA A 157 -6.30 -9.20 9.56
N ILE A 158 -7.09 -10.20 9.18
CA ILE A 158 -8.54 -10.17 9.34
C ILE A 158 -8.93 -11.42 10.11
N ILE A 159 -9.67 -11.23 11.20
CA ILE A 159 -9.89 -12.25 12.20
C ILE A 159 -11.40 -12.41 12.42
N PRO A 160 -11.99 -13.59 12.16
CA PRO A 160 -13.41 -13.82 12.48
C PRO A 160 -13.71 -13.55 13.96
N ALA A 161 -14.79 -12.84 14.26
CA ALA A 161 -15.18 -12.54 15.64
C ALA A 161 -15.85 -13.73 16.33
N GLY A 162 -15.75 -13.79 17.67
CA GLY A 162 -16.39 -14.81 18.51
C GLY A 162 -15.72 -16.19 18.48
N LYS A 163 -14.47 -16.27 18.02
CA LYS A 163 -13.63 -17.47 18.07
C LYS A 163 -12.21 -17.07 18.43
N ALA A 164 -11.60 -17.82 19.35
CA ALA A 164 -10.17 -17.71 19.59
C ALA A 164 -9.41 -17.87 18.27
N PHE A 165 -8.46 -16.97 18.03
CA PHE A 165 -7.70 -16.94 16.79
C PHE A 165 -6.32 -17.53 17.01
N ASP A 166 -6.04 -18.66 16.35
CA ASP A 166 -4.68 -19.17 16.25
C ASP A 166 -4.04 -18.67 14.95
N PRO A 167 -3.08 -17.72 15.02
CA PRO A 167 -2.37 -17.24 13.85
C PRO A 167 -1.64 -18.36 13.09
N ASN A 168 -1.23 -19.44 13.77
CA ASN A 168 -0.45 -20.52 13.17
C ASN A 168 -1.28 -21.56 12.42
N ALA A 169 -2.61 -21.54 12.57
CA ALA A 169 -3.51 -22.54 11.99
C ALA A 169 -4.13 -22.11 10.63
N LEU A 170 -3.64 -21.02 10.03
CA LEU A 170 -4.22 -20.51 8.78
C LEU A 170 -3.76 -21.28 7.53
N ASN A 171 -4.73 -21.59 6.66
CA ASN A 171 -4.53 -22.12 5.32
C ASN A 171 -4.95 -21.10 4.25
N PRO A 172 -4.10 -20.10 3.93
CA PRO A 172 -4.45 -19.10 2.92
C PRO A 172 -4.43 -19.70 1.50
N LEU A 173 -5.27 -19.18 0.61
CA LEU A 173 -5.14 -19.46 -0.82
C LEU A 173 -3.88 -18.75 -1.32
N THR A 174 -3.02 -19.49 -2.00
CA THR A 174 -1.81 -18.92 -2.60
C THR A 174 -2.10 -18.60 -4.07
N SER A 175 -1.89 -17.34 -4.42
CA SER A 175 -1.95 -16.82 -5.78
C SER A 175 -0.65 -16.08 -6.10
N LYS A 176 -0.46 -15.74 -7.37
CA LYS A 176 0.68 -14.93 -7.84
C LYS A 176 0.15 -13.58 -8.31
N LEU A 177 0.62 -12.49 -7.72
CA LEU A 177 0.36 -11.13 -8.20
C LEU A 177 1.56 -10.63 -8.98
N GLY A 178 1.33 -9.97 -10.10
CA GLY A 178 2.40 -9.42 -10.92
C GLY A 178 1.82 -8.67 -12.10
N SER A 179 2.69 -7.92 -12.77
CA SER A 179 2.35 -7.36 -14.07
C SER A 179 2.16 -8.51 -15.06
N THR A 180 1.04 -8.53 -15.79
CA THR A 180 0.81 -9.45 -16.92
C THR A 180 1.66 -9.10 -18.15
N MET A 181 2.56 -8.13 -18.01
CA MET A 181 3.33 -7.58 -19.11
C MET A 181 4.75 -8.09 -19.09
N ARG A 182 5.09 -8.85 -20.12
CA ARG A 182 6.44 -9.32 -20.38
C ARG A 182 7.10 -8.41 -21.42
N PRO A 183 8.18 -7.67 -21.08
CA PRO A 183 9.00 -7.02 -22.09
C PRO A 183 9.47 -8.06 -23.12
N SER A 184 9.41 -7.76 -24.41
CA SER A 184 9.83 -8.70 -25.46
C SER A 184 11.31 -9.12 -25.36
N SER A 185 12.13 -8.31 -24.69
CA SER A 185 13.52 -8.61 -24.35
C SER A 185 13.71 -9.54 -23.14
N MET A 186 12.63 -9.95 -22.46
CA MET A 186 12.67 -10.73 -21.23
C MET A 186 12.21 -12.16 -21.46
N GLY A 187 13.07 -13.13 -21.12
CA GLY A 187 12.75 -14.55 -21.17
C GLY A 187 11.65 -14.95 -20.16
N LEU A 188 10.94 -16.05 -20.44
CA LEU A 188 9.81 -16.52 -19.64
C LEU A 188 10.18 -16.77 -18.17
N GLN A 189 11.33 -17.39 -17.90
CA GLN A 189 11.81 -17.62 -16.53
C GLN A 189 12.12 -16.32 -15.77
N ALA A 190 12.66 -15.31 -16.45
CA ALA A 190 12.91 -14.01 -15.82
C ALA A 190 11.60 -13.28 -15.53
N TYR A 191 10.60 -13.47 -16.40
CA TYR A 191 9.26 -12.92 -16.26
C TYR A 191 8.46 -13.57 -15.12
N GLU A 192 8.50 -14.89 -14.96
CA GLU A 192 7.83 -15.59 -13.85
C GLU A 192 8.36 -15.15 -12.48
N ARG A 193 9.65 -14.78 -12.39
CA ARG A 193 10.26 -14.23 -11.16
C ARG A 193 9.74 -12.84 -10.80
N LEU A 194 9.02 -12.17 -11.70
CA LEU A 194 8.40 -10.87 -11.41
C LEU A 194 7.08 -11.01 -10.65
N PHE A 195 6.51 -12.22 -10.59
CA PHE A 195 5.30 -12.46 -9.82
C PHE A 195 5.64 -12.65 -8.33
N VAL A 196 4.97 -11.87 -7.50
CA VAL A 196 5.02 -11.96 -6.04
C VAL A 196 3.94 -12.92 -5.54
N ASP A 197 4.26 -13.67 -4.49
CA ASP A 197 3.25 -14.48 -3.80
C ASP A 197 2.21 -13.57 -3.15
N ASN A 198 0.94 -13.93 -3.31
CA ASN A 198 -0.19 -13.31 -2.63
C ASN A 198 -0.97 -14.40 -1.91
N LYS A 199 -0.99 -14.31 -0.59
CA LYS A 199 -1.60 -15.29 0.29
C LYS A 199 -2.85 -14.70 0.91
N GLU A 200 -4.00 -15.00 0.34
CA GLU A 200 -5.25 -14.35 0.68
C GLU A 200 -6.32 -15.39 1.06
N SER A 201 -7.11 -15.14 2.11
CA SER A 201 -8.32 -15.95 2.35
C SER A 201 -9.54 -15.36 1.65
N GLN A 202 -10.58 -16.17 1.44
CA GLN A 202 -11.86 -15.69 0.92
C GLN A 202 -12.44 -14.54 1.75
N LEU A 203 -12.28 -14.58 3.08
CA LEU A 203 -12.71 -13.50 3.96
C LEU A 203 -11.91 -12.22 3.70
N SER A 204 -10.59 -12.35 3.53
CA SER A 204 -9.73 -11.22 3.16
C SER A 204 -10.21 -10.51 1.91
N PHE A 205 -10.41 -11.30 0.86
CA PHE A 205 -10.74 -10.81 -0.45
C PHE A 205 -12.07 -10.05 -0.41
N ARG A 206 -13.07 -10.61 0.28
CA ARG A 206 -14.38 -9.97 0.46
C ARG A 206 -14.29 -8.66 1.24
N VAL A 207 -13.52 -8.62 2.32
CA VAL A 207 -13.32 -7.41 3.12
C VAL A 207 -12.57 -6.33 2.33
N ALA A 208 -11.47 -6.68 1.67
CA ALA A 208 -10.71 -5.76 0.83
C ALA A 208 -11.56 -5.19 -0.31
N THR A 209 -12.31 -6.06 -1.00
CA THR A 209 -13.24 -5.66 -2.06
C THR A 209 -14.32 -4.72 -1.54
N TYR A 210 -14.92 -5.04 -0.40
CA TYR A 210 -15.93 -4.18 0.23
C TYR A 210 -15.36 -2.79 0.53
N ILE A 211 -14.18 -2.72 1.14
CA ILE A 211 -13.54 -1.46 1.50
C ILE A 211 -13.26 -0.62 0.25
N ASN A 212 -12.60 -1.19 -0.76
CA ASN A 212 -12.27 -0.46 -1.99
C ASN A 212 -13.54 0.05 -2.71
N ASN A 213 -14.59 -0.77 -2.81
CA ASN A 213 -15.86 -0.38 -3.44
C ASN A 213 -16.60 0.73 -2.68
N HIS A 214 -16.43 0.83 -1.36
CA HIS A 214 -17.05 1.90 -0.58
C HIS A 214 -16.20 3.17 -0.57
N ILE A 215 -14.86 3.06 -0.66
CA ILE A 215 -13.98 4.21 -0.86
C ILE A 215 -14.28 4.85 -2.22
N GLU A 216 -14.48 4.04 -3.26
CA GLU A 216 -14.80 4.47 -4.62
C GLU A 216 -15.97 5.46 -4.67
N ARG A 217 -17.02 5.20 -3.91
CA ARG A 217 -18.19 6.10 -3.79
C ARG A 217 -17.89 7.49 -3.23
N THR A 218 -16.74 7.66 -2.58
CA THR A 218 -16.31 8.93 -1.97
C THR A 218 -15.08 9.53 -2.64
N SER A 219 -14.45 8.80 -3.56
CA SER A 219 -13.24 9.23 -4.25
C SER A 219 -13.61 10.07 -5.49
N PRO A 220 -12.93 11.20 -5.76
CA PRO A 220 -13.09 11.93 -7.01
C PRO A 220 -12.51 11.18 -8.23
N ASP A 221 -11.89 10.03 -7.99
CA ASP A 221 -11.09 9.29 -8.95
C ASP A 221 -11.17 7.78 -8.67
N LEU A 222 -11.70 7.01 -9.63
CA LEU A 222 -11.91 5.56 -9.53
C LEU A 222 -10.63 4.80 -9.10
N LEU A 223 -9.48 5.20 -9.63
CA LEU A 223 -8.21 4.55 -9.28
C LEU A 223 -7.67 5.01 -7.94
N GLY A 224 -8.00 6.23 -7.51
CA GLY A 224 -7.72 6.73 -6.16
C GLY A 224 -8.44 5.93 -5.06
N ALA A 225 -9.38 5.06 -5.43
CA ALA A 225 -10.12 4.21 -4.51
C ALA A 225 -9.44 2.88 -4.17
N LEU A 226 -8.45 2.46 -4.96
CA LEU A 226 -7.73 1.19 -4.77
C LEU A 226 -6.70 1.34 -3.64
N MET A 227 -7.15 1.09 -2.41
CA MET A 227 -6.40 1.34 -1.19
C MET A 227 -6.00 0.07 -0.46
N VAL A 228 -6.71 -1.04 -0.63
CA VAL A 228 -6.31 -2.36 -0.10
C VAL A 228 -5.93 -3.23 -1.30
N ASN A 229 -4.63 -3.32 -1.59
CA ASN A 229 -4.15 -3.86 -2.87
C ASN A 229 -3.49 -5.25 -2.76
N HIS A 230 -3.31 -5.77 -1.55
CA HIS A 230 -2.95 -7.16 -1.33
C HIS A 230 -3.51 -7.66 -0.01
N GLY A 231 -3.96 -8.90 -0.03
CA GLY A 231 -4.49 -9.56 1.15
C GLY A 231 -3.38 -10.29 1.88
N GLU A 232 -2.30 -9.62 2.30
CA GLU A 232 -1.30 -10.26 3.20
C GLU A 232 -1.98 -10.58 4.53
N GLN A 233 -2.70 -11.70 4.58
CA GLN A 233 -3.20 -12.26 5.81
C GLN A 233 -2.04 -13.01 6.45
N LEU A 234 -1.36 -12.29 7.33
CA LEU A 234 -0.29 -12.77 8.19
C LEU A 234 1.06 -13.04 7.51
N ASN A 235 2.02 -12.16 7.82
CA ASN A 235 3.46 -12.42 7.76
C ASN A 235 3.87 -13.45 8.83
N LEU A 236 3.41 -14.70 8.71
CA LEU A 236 3.78 -15.78 9.62
C LEU A 236 4.63 -16.79 8.86
N GLY A 237 5.90 -16.90 9.28
CA GLY A 237 6.79 -17.97 8.80
C GLY A 237 8.17 -17.57 8.30
N LYS A 238 8.80 -16.49 8.79
CA LYS A 238 10.25 -16.47 9.12
C LYS A 238 10.61 -15.24 9.97
N SER A 239 11.12 -15.50 11.18
CA SER A 239 11.43 -14.52 12.26
C SER A 239 10.30 -13.52 12.62
N GLY A 240 9.10 -13.73 12.09
CA GLY A 240 8.03 -12.75 11.92
C GLY A 240 6.89 -12.87 12.92
N GLN A 241 7.09 -12.34 14.11
CA GLN A 241 6.04 -11.62 14.83
C GLN A 241 6.60 -10.22 15.04
N THR A 242 6.25 -9.27 14.16
CA THR A 242 6.79 -7.92 14.27
C THR A 242 6.22 -7.19 15.47
N PHE A 243 5.00 -7.56 15.90
CA PHE A 243 4.21 -6.89 16.93
C PHE A 243 4.27 -5.37 16.79
N GLU A 244 4.36 -4.93 15.53
CA GLU A 244 4.38 -3.53 15.19
C GLU A 244 3.02 -2.94 15.54
N PRO A 245 2.96 -1.65 15.90
CA PRO A 245 1.69 -1.03 16.19
C PRO A 245 0.70 -1.22 15.04
N VAL A 246 -0.51 -1.68 15.35
CA VAL A 246 -1.63 -1.81 14.40
C VAL A 246 -2.87 -1.14 14.95
N LEU A 247 -3.74 -0.69 14.05
CA LEU A 247 -5.10 -0.31 14.37
C LEU A 247 -6.01 -1.53 14.20
N ALA A 248 -6.59 -2.01 15.29
CA ALA A 248 -7.68 -2.98 15.28
C ALA A 248 -9.03 -2.26 15.17
N ILE A 249 -9.79 -2.61 14.13
CA ILE A 249 -11.18 -2.23 13.93
C ILE A 249 -12.03 -3.42 14.34
N LEU A 250 -12.93 -3.21 15.30
CA LEU A 250 -13.66 -4.28 15.98
C LEU A 250 -14.97 -4.64 15.26
N ALA A 251 -15.34 -5.92 15.30
CA ALA A 251 -16.64 -6.38 14.80
C ALA A 251 -17.83 -5.86 15.63
N LYS A 252 -17.59 -5.57 16.92
CA LYS A 252 -18.55 -5.05 17.89
C LYS A 252 -17.86 -4.02 18.77
N GLN A 253 -18.62 -3.11 19.38
CA GLN A 253 -18.04 -2.14 20.31
C GLN A 253 -17.52 -2.81 21.58
N GLU A 254 -16.33 -2.40 22.00
CA GLU A 254 -15.80 -2.65 23.33
C GLU A 254 -15.77 -1.31 24.08
N ASN A 255 -16.46 -1.21 25.20
CA ASN A 255 -16.55 0.03 26.00
C ASN A 255 -16.97 1.26 25.15
N GLY A 256 -17.88 1.06 24.20
CA GLY A 256 -18.36 2.11 23.29
C GLY A 256 -17.42 2.46 22.14
N GLN A 257 -16.24 1.83 22.03
CA GLN A 257 -15.25 2.09 21.00
C GLN A 257 -15.25 1.01 19.92
N TRP A 258 -15.05 1.42 18.67
CA TRP A 258 -14.88 0.52 17.50
C TRP A 258 -13.41 0.30 17.15
N LEU A 259 -12.50 1.09 17.72
CA LEU A 259 -11.12 1.20 17.31
C LEU A 259 -10.21 1.01 18.52
N LYS A 260 -9.17 0.21 18.38
CA LYS A 260 -8.16 -0.04 19.40
C LYS A 260 -6.80 -0.10 18.75
N ILE A 261 -5.82 0.62 19.28
CA ILE A 261 -4.43 0.43 18.84
C ILE A 261 -3.84 -0.71 19.67
N LEU A 262 -3.25 -1.68 19.00
CA LEU A 262 -2.41 -2.71 19.62
C LEU A 262 -0.97 -2.28 19.39
N ALA A 263 -0.31 -1.79 20.44
CA ALA A 263 0.99 -1.13 20.35
C ALA A 263 2.18 -2.06 20.56
N ASN A 264 1.95 -3.25 21.14
CA ASN A 264 3.01 -4.17 21.54
C ASN A 264 2.51 -5.63 21.59
N GLN A 265 3.46 -6.55 21.76
CA GLN A 265 3.21 -7.99 21.82
C GLN A 265 2.11 -8.39 22.80
N PHE A 266 2.15 -7.87 24.02
CA PHE A 266 1.18 -8.21 25.06
C PHE A 266 -0.25 -7.86 24.63
N GLU A 267 -0.44 -6.66 24.06
CA GLU A 267 -1.76 -6.23 23.56
C GLU A 267 -2.24 -7.08 22.38
N HIS A 268 -1.36 -7.47 21.46
CA HIS A 268 -1.69 -8.40 20.38
C HIS A 268 -2.14 -9.76 20.91
N GLU A 269 -1.38 -10.36 21.83
CA GLU A 269 -1.69 -11.66 22.39
C GLU A 269 -2.97 -11.66 23.21
N GLN A 270 -3.20 -10.62 24.02
CA GLN A 270 -4.46 -10.42 24.72
C GLN A 270 -5.63 -10.26 23.75
N PHE A 271 -5.43 -9.52 22.67
CA PHE A 271 -6.44 -9.35 21.64
C PHE A 271 -6.82 -10.69 21.02
N TYR A 272 -5.86 -11.52 20.61
CA TYR A 272 -6.15 -12.81 19.97
C TYR A 272 -6.86 -13.84 20.87
N ARG A 273 -6.68 -13.73 22.19
CA ARG A 273 -7.33 -14.62 23.17
C ARG A 273 -8.77 -14.23 23.48
N ASN A 274 -9.12 -12.95 23.33
CA ASN A 274 -10.36 -12.36 23.85
C ASN A 274 -11.35 -11.93 22.74
N LEU A 275 -11.38 -12.64 21.59
CA LEU A 275 -12.18 -12.32 20.39
C LEU A 275 -13.60 -12.89 20.37
#